data_AF-X0REH4-F1
#
_entry.id   AF-X0REH4-F1
#
_cell.length_a   1.000
_cell.length_b   1.000
_cell.length_c   1.000
_cell.angle_alpha   90.00
_cell.angle_beta   90.00
_cell.angle_gamma   90.00
#
_symmetry.space_group_name_H-M   'P 1'
#
loop_
_entity.id
_entity.type
_entity.pdbx_description
1 polymer ?
#
loop_
_entity_poly.entity_id
_entity_poly.type
_entity_poly.pdbx_seq_one_letter_code
_entity_poly.pdbx_strand_id
1 'polypeptide(L)'
;MLQLFCYLSYFESKFSWDSDFIFEKFKIIKSKSEIKFENQKILKDLSSAVALWTEDNGLYSFAHRSLQEYFASLFVKQMTLESKEIVYKKILSRFKRNHFLFETDNFLSLLEEMDELEFNKLYHLPLLLQIRDLLDFSSSKSLYLSFLRSSFSKIRVDDEYKIVGGEVGNGYSKLASFKINYLHKLHSVIAEAIKNINKENLSQEKAIDGGIHWELLLLNELPKEFVDTTYEEVLRLANLYKKYLFKEIEKTESFIEKSEKNDIDFADLI
;
A
#
# COMPACT_ATOMS: atom_id res chain seq x y z
N MET A 1 -18.80 -13.65 -14.59
CA MET A 1 -19.50 -13.65 -13.28
C MET A 1 -18.51 -13.77 -12.13
N LEU A 2 -17.79 -14.89 -11.98
CA LEU A 2 -16.87 -15.13 -10.84
C LEU A 2 -15.80 -14.04 -10.67
N GLN A 3 -15.12 -13.68 -11.76
CA GLN A 3 -14.14 -12.57 -11.80
C GLN A 3 -14.69 -11.25 -11.24
N LEU A 4 -15.88 -10.85 -11.69
CA LEU A 4 -16.52 -9.62 -11.23
C LEU A 4 -16.97 -9.72 -9.77
N PHE A 5 -17.44 -10.89 -9.32
CA PHE A 5 -17.71 -11.12 -7.89
C PHE A 5 -16.44 -10.93 -7.05
N CYS A 6 -15.33 -11.56 -7.46
CA CYS A 6 -14.05 -11.47 -6.77
C CYS A 6 -13.53 -10.03 -6.72
N TYR A 7 -13.62 -9.30 -7.84
CA TYR A 7 -13.27 -7.89 -7.90
C TYR A 7 -14.08 -7.06 -6.89
N LEU A 8 -15.41 -7.22 -6.85
CA LEU A 8 -16.28 -6.47 -5.93
C LEU A 8 -15.97 -6.79 -4.46
N SER A 9 -15.92 -8.08 -4.10
CA SER A 9 -15.69 -8.49 -2.71
C SER A 9 -14.26 -8.17 -2.24
N TYR A 10 -13.27 -8.26 -3.13
CA TYR A 10 -11.88 -7.89 -2.83
C TYR A 10 -11.76 -6.40 -2.50
N PHE A 11 -12.32 -5.52 -3.34
CA PHE A 11 -12.25 -4.08 -3.09
C PHE A 11 -13.12 -3.61 -1.91
N GLU A 12 -14.06 -4.43 -1.45
CA GLU A 12 -14.81 -4.22 -0.20
C GLU A 12 -14.12 -4.84 1.04
N SER A 13 -12.92 -5.41 0.91
CA SER A 13 -12.18 -6.12 1.96
C SER A 13 -13.02 -7.24 2.62
N LYS A 14 -13.80 -7.97 1.82
CA LYS A 14 -14.67 -9.07 2.26
C LYS A 14 -14.15 -10.42 1.76
N PHE A 15 -13.75 -11.29 2.69
CA PHE A 15 -13.16 -12.61 2.42
C PHE A 15 -14.06 -13.80 2.81
N SER A 16 -15.08 -13.53 3.64
CA SER A 16 -16.15 -14.46 3.96
C SER A 16 -17.49 -13.73 3.85
N TRP A 17 -18.53 -14.43 3.40
CA TRP A 17 -19.80 -13.83 2.99
C TRP A 17 -20.98 -14.71 3.40
N ASP A 18 -22.06 -14.11 3.85
CA ASP A 18 -23.36 -14.79 3.91
C ASP A 18 -24.03 -14.82 2.53
N SER A 19 -25.14 -15.56 2.42
CA SER A 19 -25.91 -15.68 1.18
C SER A 19 -26.51 -14.35 0.73
N ASP A 20 -26.88 -13.47 1.66
CA ASP A 20 -27.45 -12.15 1.37
C ASP A 20 -26.43 -11.26 0.64
N PHE A 21 -25.21 -11.18 1.16
CA PHE A 21 -24.10 -10.49 0.49
C PHE A 21 -23.85 -11.07 -0.89
N ILE A 22 -23.80 -12.39 -1.03
CA ILE A 22 -23.57 -13.05 -2.32
C ILE A 22 -24.65 -12.66 -3.33
N PHE A 23 -25.92 -12.73 -2.92
CA PHE A 23 -27.04 -12.45 -3.81
C PHE A 23 -27.17 -10.97 -4.15
N GLU A 24 -26.77 -10.08 -3.25
CA GLU A 24 -26.60 -8.65 -3.55
C GLU A 24 -25.56 -8.45 -4.66
N LYS A 25 -24.36 -9.06 -4.55
CA LYS A 25 -23.33 -8.95 -5.59
C LYS A 25 -23.77 -9.60 -6.90
N PHE A 26 -24.46 -10.74 -6.86
CA PHE A 26 -25.03 -11.36 -8.06
C PHE A 26 -26.06 -10.46 -8.75
N LYS A 27 -26.88 -9.73 -7.99
CA LYS A 27 -27.80 -8.73 -8.55
C LYS A 27 -27.05 -7.61 -9.26
N ILE A 28 -25.98 -7.09 -8.66
CA ILE A 28 -25.12 -6.07 -9.28
C ILE A 28 -24.54 -6.62 -10.60
N ILE A 29 -23.95 -7.82 -10.57
CA ILE A 29 -23.36 -8.47 -11.76
C ILE A 29 -24.38 -8.62 -12.88
N LYS A 30 -25.61 -9.08 -12.58
CA LYS A 30 -26.69 -9.22 -13.56
C LYS A 30 -27.13 -7.89 -14.17
N SER A 31 -27.09 -6.80 -13.41
CA SER A 31 -27.46 -5.47 -13.94
C SER A 31 -26.36 -4.83 -14.79
N LYS A 32 -25.12 -5.32 -14.68
CA LYS A 32 -23.93 -4.80 -15.37
C LYS A 32 -23.40 -5.74 -16.46
N SER A 33 -24.02 -6.89 -16.67
CA SER A 33 -23.61 -7.87 -17.68
C SER A 33 -24.84 -8.50 -18.33
N GLU A 34 -24.66 -9.04 -19.54
CA GLU A 34 -25.74 -9.75 -20.25
C GLU A 34 -25.95 -11.19 -19.74
N ILE A 35 -25.24 -11.58 -18.67
CA ILE A 35 -25.22 -12.95 -18.16
C ILE A 35 -26.50 -13.22 -17.35
N LYS A 36 -27.28 -14.19 -17.82
CA LYS A 36 -28.45 -14.71 -17.10
C LYS A 36 -28.06 -15.98 -16.34
N PHE A 37 -28.33 -16.00 -15.04
CA PHE A 37 -28.10 -17.18 -14.20
C PHE A 37 -29.05 -17.20 -13.00
N GLU A 38 -29.22 -18.38 -12.41
CA GLU A 38 -29.99 -18.56 -11.18
C GLU A 38 -29.06 -18.56 -9.97
N ASN A 39 -29.35 -17.72 -8.97
CA ASN A 39 -28.44 -17.47 -7.84
C ASN A 39 -28.08 -18.76 -7.10
N GLN A 40 -29.08 -19.60 -6.80
CA GLN A 40 -28.88 -20.85 -6.06
C GLN A 40 -28.07 -21.87 -6.84
N LYS A 41 -28.25 -21.94 -8.17
CA LYS A 41 -27.46 -22.85 -9.03
C LYS A 41 -26.00 -22.46 -9.04
N ILE A 42 -25.70 -21.17 -9.25
CA ILE A 42 -24.32 -20.69 -9.21
C ILE A 42 -23.69 -20.90 -7.83
N LEU A 43 -24.41 -20.61 -6.75
CA LEU A 43 -23.90 -20.82 -5.41
C LEU A 43 -23.54 -22.30 -5.18
N LYS A 44 -24.44 -23.21 -5.56
CA LYS A 44 -24.23 -24.66 -5.46
C LYS A 44 -23.07 -25.14 -6.35
N ASP A 45 -22.94 -24.60 -7.55
CA ASP A 45 -21.84 -24.96 -8.46
C ASP A 45 -20.49 -24.54 -7.86
N LEU A 46 -20.40 -23.32 -7.33
CA LEU A 46 -19.16 -22.81 -6.73
C LEU A 46 -18.79 -23.51 -5.42
N SER A 47 -19.77 -23.89 -4.59
CA SER A 47 -19.51 -24.52 -3.29
C SER A 47 -19.38 -26.04 -3.34
N SER A 48 -20.16 -26.70 -4.21
CA SER A 48 -20.28 -28.17 -4.20
C SER A 48 -19.70 -28.83 -5.45
N ALA A 49 -20.00 -28.31 -6.64
CA ALA A 49 -19.60 -28.98 -7.89
C ALA A 49 -18.12 -28.73 -8.23
N VAL A 50 -17.70 -27.46 -8.19
CA VAL A 50 -16.31 -27.05 -8.44
C VAL A 50 -15.50 -26.95 -7.14
N ALA A 51 -16.18 -26.84 -5.99
CA ALA A 51 -15.58 -26.72 -4.66
C ALA A 51 -14.54 -25.58 -4.56
N LEU A 52 -14.80 -24.47 -5.25
CA LEU A 52 -14.00 -23.25 -5.12
C LEU A 52 -14.31 -22.53 -3.80
N TRP A 53 -15.55 -22.62 -3.34
CA TRP A 53 -16.00 -22.05 -2.10
C TRP A 53 -16.23 -23.14 -1.06
N THR A 54 -15.87 -22.82 0.18
CA THR A 54 -16.19 -23.62 1.37
C THR A 54 -17.33 -22.94 2.11
N GLU A 55 -18.27 -23.73 2.62
CA GLU A 55 -19.34 -23.24 3.50
C GLU A 55 -19.06 -23.72 4.93
N ASP A 56 -19.04 -22.78 5.87
CA ASP A 56 -18.95 -23.05 7.31
C ASP A 56 -19.98 -22.18 8.06
N ASN A 57 -20.92 -22.82 8.75
CA ASN A 57 -21.98 -22.16 9.54
C ASN A 57 -22.73 -21.05 8.78
N GLY A 58 -23.06 -21.28 7.50
CA GLY A 58 -23.78 -20.32 6.66
C GLY A 58 -22.92 -19.17 6.12
N LEU A 59 -21.61 -19.20 6.36
CA LEU A 59 -20.64 -18.31 5.73
C LEU A 59 -19.88 -19.06 4.63
N TYR A 60 -19.79 -18.43 3.48
CA TYR A 60 -19.03 -18.87 2.32
C TYR A 60 -17.70 -18.13 2.26
N SER A 61 -16.64 -18.82 1.86
CA SER A 61 -15.33 -18.22 1.59
C SER A 61 -14.64 -18.99 0.47
N PHE A 62 -13.59 -18.43 -0.13
CA PHE A 62 -12.74 -19.22 -1.00
C PHE A 62 -11.97 -20.27 -0.20
N ALA A 63 -11.83 -21.47 -0.77
CA ALA A 63 -10.96 -22.52 -0.24
C ALA A 63 -9.51 -22.02 -0.04
N HIS A 64 -9.09 -21.05 -0.87
CA HIS A 64 -7.84 -20.32 -0.67
C HIS A 64 -7.98 -18.85 -1.08
N ARG A 65 -7.56 -17.91 -0.22
CA ARG A 65 -7.70 -16.45 -0.44
C ARG A 65 -7.09 -15.99 -1.76
N SER A 66 -5.96 -16.57 -2.19
CA SER A 66 -5.30 -16.17 -3.44
C SER A 66 -6.17 -16.38 -4.68
N LEU A 67 -7.18 -17.26 -4.64
CA LEU A 67 -8.11 -17.44 -5.77
C LEU A 67 -8.98 -16.19 -5.98
N GLN A 68 -9.42 -15.54 -4.90
CA GLN A 68 -10.14 -14.28 -4.98
C GLN A 68 -9.28 -13.20 -5.63
N GLU A 69 -8.04 -13.07 -5.17
CA GLU A 69 -7.07 -12.09 -5.65
C GLU A 69 -6.70 -12.36 -7.12
N TYR A 70 -6.53 -13.63 -7.50
CA TYR A 70 -6.30 -14.04 -8.89
C TYR A 70 -7.45 -13.66 -9.82
N PHE A 71 -8.69 -14.05 -9.47
CA PHE A 71 -9.84 -13.75 -10.32
C PHE A 71 -10.16 -12.24 -10.37
N ALA A 72 -9.88 -11.51 -9.29
CA ALA A 72 -9.97 -10.05 -9.28
C ALA A 72 -8.90 -9.40 -10.18
N SER A 73 -7.65 -9.89 -10.14
CA SER A 73 -6.55 -9.38 -10.97
C SER A 73 -6.80 -9.65 -12.45
N LEU A 74 -7.27 -10.86 -12.77
CA LEU A 74 -7.67 -11.25 -14.11
C LEU A 74 -8.80 -10.37 -14.66
N PHE A 75 -9.75 -9.96 -13.80
CA PHE A 75 -10.80 -9.02 -14.21
C PHE A 75 -10.23 -7.66 -14.60
N VAL A 76 -9.31 -7.13 -13.80
CA VAL A 76 -8.66 -5.83 -14.08
C VAL A 76 -7.83 -5.88 -15.36
N LYS A 77 -7.06 -6.95 -15.59
CA LYS A 77 -6.32 -7.16 -16.84
C LYS A 77 -7.20 -7.04 -18.08
N GLN A 78 -8.42 -7.59 -18.02
CA GLN A 78 -9.35 -7.64 -19.15
C GLN A 78 -10.12 -6.33 -19.39
N MET A 79 -9.96 -5.33 -18.51
CA MET A 79 -10.61 -4.04 -18.67
C MET A 79 -10.03 -3.24 -19.84
N THR A 80 -10.81 -2.27 -20.33
CA THR A 80 -10.29 -1.23 -21.23
C THR A 80 -9.22 -0.39 -20.53
N LEU A 81 -8.31 0.21 -21.30
CA LEU A 81 -7.25 1.07 -20.76
C LEU A 81 -7.81 2.18 -19.85
N GLU A 82 -8.88 2.86 -20.27
CA GLU A 82 -9.57 3.89 -19.47
C GLU A 82 -10.06 3.35 -18.11
N SER A 83 -10.64 2.14 -18.10
CA SER A 83 -11.10 1.51 -16.87
C SER A 83 -9.94 1.10 -15.97
N LYS A 84 -8.84 0.57 -16.54
CA LYS A 84 -7.61 0.26 -15.80
C LYS A 84 -7.04 1.51 -15.13
N GLU A 85 -6.98 2.63 -15.84
CA GLU A 85 -6.53 3.91 -15.26
C GLU A 85 -7.35 4.29 -14.01
N ILE A 86 -8.68 4.17 -14.08
CA ILE A 86 -9.57 4.48 -12.95
C ILE A 86 -9.28 3.55 -11.77
N VAL A 87 -9.09 2.25 -12.02
CA VAL A 87 -8.77 1.25 -10.99
C VAL A 87 -7.43 1.58 -10.33
N TYR A 88 -6.36 1.79 -11.10
CA TYR A 88 -5.04 2.10 -10.57
C TYR A 88 -4.99 3.44 -9.82
N LYS A 89 -5.68 4.48 -10.32
CA LYS A 89 -5.87 5.74 -9.59
C LYS A 89 -6.55 5.51 -8.23
N LYS A 90 -7.56 4.65 -8.16
CA LYS A 90 -8.23 4.28 -6.90
C LYS A 90 -7.29 3.51 -5.97
N ILE A 91 -6.52 2.56 -6.47
CA ILE A 91 -5.51 1.82 -5.68
C ILE A 91 -4.50 2.79 -5.08
N LEU A 92 -3.90 3.68 -5.88
CA LEU A 92 -2.95 4.70 -5.41
C LEU A 92 -3.56 5.61 -4.34
N SER A 93 -4.85 5.94 -4.45
CA SER A 93 -5.56 6.76 -3.46
C SER A 93 -5.73 6.06 -2.10
N ARG A 94 -5.76 4.72 -2.06
CA ARG A 94 -5.92 3.95 -0.82
C ARG A 94 -4.69 3.96 0.08
N PHE A 95 -3.49 4.21 -0.48
CA PHE A 95 -2.26 4.40 0.31
C PHE A 95 -2.31 5.62 1.25
N LYS A 96 -3.34 6.48 1.17
CA LYS A 96 -3.60 7.52 2.17
C LYS A 96 -4.15 6.99 3.50
N ARG A 97 -4.62 5.74 3.53
CA ARG A 97 -5.22 5.08 4.70
C ARG A 97 -4.26 4.00 5.17
N ASN A 98 -3.54 4.25 6.26
CA ASN A 98 -2.38 3.49 6.77
C ASN A 98 -2.53 1.95 6.92
N HIS A 99 -3.71 1.37 6.67
CA HIS A 99 -3.99 -0.08 6.70
C HIS A 99 -3.76 -0.82 5.38
N PHE A 100 -3.51 -0.13 4.25
CA PHE A 100 -3.53 -0.75 2.92
C PHE A 100 -2.32 -1.64 2.58
N LEU A 101 -1.22 -1.52 3.32
CA LEU A 101 0.06 -2.14 2.94
C LEU A 101 0.02 -3.67 2.88
N PHE A 102 -0.61 -4.34 3.84
CA PHE A 102 -0.49 -5.80 3.96
C PHE A 102 -1.57 -6.59 3.21
N GLU A 103 -2.69 -5.95 2.86
CA GLU A 103 -3.84 -6.65 2.25
C GLU A 103 -3.75 -6.77 0.73
N THR A 104 -2.80 -6.07 0.09
CA THR A 104 -2.77 -5.92 -1.37
C THR A 104 -1.52 -6.42 -2.09
N ASP A 105 -0.50 -6.86 -1.35
CA ASP A 105 0.77 -7.33 -1.94
C ASP A 105 0.56 -8.44 -2.98
N ASN A 106 -0.22 -9.48 -2.66
CA ASN A 106 -0.45 -10.58 -3.59
C ASN A 106 -1.25 -10.14 -4.83
N PHE A 107 -2.26 -9.29 -4.65
CA PHE A 107 -3.06 -8.76 -5.76
C PHE A 107 -2.21 -7.88 -6.71
N LEU A 108 -1.35 -7.02 -6.17
CA LEU A 108 -0.46 -6.18 -6.97
C LEU A 108 0.59 -7.01 -7.69
N SER A 109 1.18 -8.02 -7.03
CA SER A 109 2.11 -8.96 -7.66
C SER A 109 1.46 -9.69 -8.84
N LEU A 110 0.21 -10.16 -8.67
CA LEU A 110 -0.53 -10.81 -9.75
C LEU A 110 -0.81 -9.85 -10.92
N LEU A 111 -1.12 -8.58 -10.65
CA LEU A 111 -1.29 -7.59 -11.72
C LEU A 111 0.02 -7.32 -12.47
N GLU A 112 1.14 -7.22 -11.75
CA GLU A 112 2.47 -7.06 -12.35
C GLU A 112 2.81 -8.23 -13.28
N GLU A 113 2.60 -9.47 -12.82
CA GLU A 113 2.87 -10.67 -13.62
C GLU A 113 1.95 -10.79 -14.85
N MET A 114 0.69 -10.39 -14.72
CA MET A 114 -0.32 -10.61 -15.74
C MET A 114 -0.39 -9.52 -16.83
N ASP A 115 0.04 -8.31 -16.49
CA ASP A 115 -0.21 -7.08 -17.25
C ASP A 115 0.97 -6.09 -17.04
N GLU A 116 2.20 -6.59 -17.20
CA GLU A 116 3.44 -5.93 -16.76
C GLU A 116 3.59 -4.50 -17.30
N LEU A 117 3.31 -4.26 -18.58
CA LEU A 117 3.41 -2.93 -19.19
C LEU A 117 2.43 -1.94 -18.55
N GLU A 118 1.14 -2.24 -18.57
CA GLU A 118 0.10 -1.41 -17.99
C GLU A 118 0.28 -1.25 -16.47
N PHE A 119 0.68 -2.29 -15.76
CA PHE A 119 1.00 -2.21 -14.34
C PHE A 119 2.14 -1.20 -14.09
N ASN A 120 3.24 -1.31 -14.83
CA ASN A 120 4.36 -0.40 -14.69
C ASN A 120 3.96 1.05 -15.02
N LYS A 121 3.22 1.24 -16.11
CA LYS A 121 2.80 2.55 -16.62
C LYS A 121 1.74 3.23 -15.74
N LEU A 122 0.74 2.48 -15.27
CA LEU A 122 -0.44 3.04 -14.60
C LEU A 122 -0.36 2.98 -13.08
N TYR A 123 0.49 2.12 -12.51
CA TYR A 123 0.64 1.95 -11.06
C TYR A 123 2.07 2.19 -10.56
N HIS A 124 3.04 1.39 -11.00
CA HIS A 124 4.38 1.38 -10.38
C HIS A 124 5.10 2.70 -10.57
N LEU A 125 5.24 3.18 -11.81
CA LEU A 125 5.88 4.46 -12.08
C LEU A 125 5.14 5.62 -11.39
N PRO A 126 3.80 5.75 -11.50
CA PRO A 126 3.05 6.76 -10.73
C PRO A 126 3.25 6.68 -9.21
N LEU A 127 3.36 5.49 -8.62
CA LEU A 127 3.68 5.32 -7.20
C LEU A 127 5.08 5.86 -6.88
N LEU A 128 6.09 5.48 -7.66
CA LEU A 128 7.47 5.94 -7.47
C LEU A 128 7.58 7.47 -7.59
N LEU A 129 6.88 8.07 -8.55
CA LEU A 129 6.81 9.52 -8.70
C LEU A 129 6.12 10.19 -7.50
N GLN A 130 5.02 9.62 -6.99
CA GLN A 130 4.39 10.12 -5.76
C GLN A 130 5.31 9.98 -4.54
N ILE A 131 6.14 8.94 -4.46
CA ILE A 131 7.14 8.79 -3.41
C ILE A 131 8.23 9.86 -3.53
N ARG A 132 8.71 10.10 -4.76
CA ARG A 132 9.67 11.17 -5.03
C ARG A 132 9.13 12.52 -4.56
N ASP A 133 7.87 12.81 -4.85
CA ASP A 133 7.25 14.09 -4.49
C ASP A 133 6.97 14.25 -2.98
N LEU A 134 7.07 13.18 -2.18
CA LEU A 134 7.03 13.25 -0.71
C LEU A 134 8.35 13.76 -0.11
N LEU A 135 9.46 13.66 -0.85
CA LEU A 135 10.79 13.94 -0.35
C LEU A 135 11.35 15.22 -0.97
N ASP A 136 11.94 16.08 -0.15
CA ASP A 136 12.54 17.33 -0.60
C ASP A 136 14.04 17.15 -0.84
N PHE A 137 14.44 17.10 -2.11
CA PHE A 137 15.82 16.90 -2.52
C PHE A 137 16.61 18.21 -2.70
N SER A 138 16.06 19.37 -2.33
CA SER A 138 16.70 20.69 -2.52
C SER A 138 17.97 20.89 -1.70
N SER A 139 18.05 20.27 -0.51
CA SER A 139 19.22 20.32 0.35
C SER A 139 19.30 19.10 1.27
N SER A 140 20.47 18.83 1.85
CA SER A 140 20.62 17.77 2.86
C SER A 140 19.68 17.94 4.06
N LYS A 141 19.50 19.18 4.52
CA LYS A 141 18.58 19.49 5.63
C LYS A 141 17.13 19.23 5.23
N SER A 142 16.73 19.65 4.03
CA SER A 142 15.38 19.42 3.53
C SER A 142 15.08 17.93 3.40
N LEU A 143 16.01 17.16 2.84
CA LEU A 143 15.87 15.71 2.66
C LEU A 143 15.75 14.98 3.99
N TYR A 144 16.62 15.33 4.96
CA TYR A 144 16.55 14.82 6.33
C TYR A 144 15.15 15.06 6.93
N LEU A 145 14.64 16.30 6.88
CA LEU A 145 13.35 16.65 7.46
C LEU A 145 12.19 15.98 6.74
N SER A 146 12.15 16.00 5.41
CA SER A 146 11.07 15.38 4.64
C SER A 146 11.04 13.87 4.85
N PHE A 147 12.20 13.20 4.83
CA PHE A 147 12.26 11.75 5.02
C PHE A 147 11.75 11.34 6.40
N LEU A 148 12.17 12.06 7.44
CA LEU A 148 11.72 11.84 8.81
C LEU A 148 10.20 12.07 8.96
N ARG A 149 9.70 13.23 8.51
CA ARG A 149 8.30 13.66 8.67
C ARG A 149 7.31 12.88 7.82
N SER A 150 7.72 12.48 6.61
CA SER A 150 6.91 11.60 5.77
C SER A 150 6.82 10.19 6.36
N SER A 151 7.81 9.75 7.13
CA SER A 151 7.81 8.43 7.78
C SER A 151 7.04 8.43 9.10
N PHE A 152 7.24 9.43 9.96
CA PHE A 152 6.62 9.50 11.28
C PHE A 152 6.17 10.92 11.57
N SER A 153 4.94 11.09 12.07
CA SER A 153 4.44 12.39 12.54
C SER A 153 4.69 12.58 14.03
N LYS A 154 4.59 11.48 14.80
CA LYS A 154 4.67 11.50 16.26
C LYS A 154 5.24 10.20 16.81
N ILE A 155 6.01 10.29 17.89
CA ILE A 155 6.52 9.13 18.63
C ILE A 155 6.20 9.30 20.10
N ARG A 156 5.68 8.24 20.73
CA ARG A 156 5.32 8.21 22.15
C ARG A 156 6.28 7.30 22.91
N VAL A 157 6.76 7.80 24.04
CA VAL A 157 7.63 7.06 24.96
C VAL A 157 7.11 7.07 26.38
N ASP A 158 7.46 6.03 27.14
CA ASP A 158 7.19 5.93 28.58
C ASP A 158 8.27 6.62 29.44
N ASP A 159 8.15 6.46 30.76
CA ASP A 159 9.07 7.02 31.75
C ASP A 159 10.53 6.58 31.55
N GLU A 160 10.73 5.41 30.96
CA GLU A 160 12.02 4.76 30.70
C GLU A 160 12.52 5.00 29.26
N TYR A 161 11.89 5.93 28.51
CA TYR A 161 12.16 6.22 27.10
C TYR A 161 11.93 5.03 26.15
N LYS A 162 11.15 4.03 26.55
CA LYS A 162 10.74 2.96 25.62
C LYS A 162 9.65 3.48 24.72
N ILE A 163 9.78 3.23 23.40
CA ILE A 163 8.72 3.53 22.45
C ILE A 163 7.53 2.64 22.75
N VAL A 164 6.43 3.25 23.20
CA VAL A 164 5.15 2.59 23.48
C VAL A 164 4.13 2.80 22.37
N GLY A 165 4.44 3.67 21.41
CA GLY A 165 3.61 3.88 20.23
C GLY A 165 4.05 5.10 19.41
N GLY A 166 3.21 5.49 18.48
CA GLY A 166 3.44 6.65 17.63
C GLY A 166 2.38 6.77 16.56
N GLU A 167 2.50 7.84 15.77
CA GLU A 167 1.72 8.04 14.57
C GLU A 167 2.67 8.12 13.38
N VAL A 168 2.36 7.34 12.36
CA VAL A 168 3.11 7.35 11.11
C VAL A 168 2.80 8.62 10.32
N GLY A 169 3.80 9.08 9.56
CA GLY A 169 3.67 10.23 8.68
C GLY A 169 2.75 9.93 7.50
N ASN A 170 2.25 10.98 6.85
CA ASN A 170 1.35 10.88 5.70
C ASN A 170 1.96 10.14 4.49
N GLY A 171 3.28 10.03 4.44
CA GLY A 171 4.02 9.34 3.39
C GLY A 171 4.38 7.90 3.72
N TYR A 172 4.17 7.46 4.97
CA TYR A 172 4.70 6.19 5.47
C TYR A 172 4.29 5.01 4.61
N SER A 173 3.01 4.89 4.27
CA SER A 173 2.53 3.76 3.47
C SER A 173 3.19 3.68 2.10
N LYS A 174 3.37 4.82 1.41
CA LYS A 174 4.06 4.82 0.11
C LYS A 174 5.55 4.55 0.27
N LEU A 175 6.18 5.10 1.31
CA LEU A 175 7.59 4.85 1.56
C LEU A 175 7.86 3.37 1.87
N ALA A 176 6.97 2.75 2.66
CA ALA A 176 7.03 1.37 3.08
C ALA A 176 6.80 0.41 1.91
N SER A 177 5.83 0.71 1.02
CA SER A 177 5.53 -0.13 -0.14
C SER A 177 6.70 -0.26 -1.11
N PHE A 178 7.60 0.74 -1.16
CA PHE A 178 8.80 0.65 -1.97
C PHE A 178 9.97 -0.02 -1.23
N LYS A 179 10.34 0.47 -0.04
CA LYS A 179 11.48 -0.08 0.74
C LYS A 179 11.30 0.08 2.25
N ILE A 180 10.44 -0.75 2.85
CA ILE A 180 10.17 -0.78 4.30
C ILE A 180 11.42 -0.92 5.18
N ASN A 181 12.46 -1.62 4.71
CA ASN A 181 13.69 -1.84 5.47
C ASN A 181 14.42 -0.54 5.86
N TYR A 182 14.29 0.54 5.08
CA TYR A 182 14.86 1.84 5.48
C TYR A 182 14.04 2.50 6.59
N LEU A 183 12.73 2.27 6.62
CA LEU A 183 11.85 2.77 7.68
C LEU A 183 12.09 2.02 8.99
N HIS A 184 12.34 0.71 8.94
CA HIS A 184 12.77 -0.07 10.11
C HIS A 184 14.09 0.46 10.68
N LYS A 185 15.08 0.73 9.82
CA LYS A 185 16.36 1.33 10.24
C LYS A 185 16.16 2.73 10.82
N LEU A 186 15.34 3.56 10.16
CA LEU A 186 14.99 4.89 10.65
C LEU A 186 14.36 4.81 12.05
N HIS A 187 13.41 3.89 12.26
CA HIS A 187 12.81 3.66 13.58
C HIS A 187 13.87 3.33 14.64
N SER A 188 14.82 2.45 14.33
CA SER A 188 15.93 2.13 15.25
C SER A 188 16.80 3.35 15.60
N VAL A 189 17.12 4.19 14.61
CA VAL A 189 17.90 5.42 14.81
C VAL A 189 17.15 6.40 15.73
N ILE A 190 15.85 6.56 15.51
CA ILE A 190 15.02 7.43 16.33
C ILE A 190 14.88 6.88 17.76
N ALA A 191 14.66 5.57 17.91
CA ALA A 191 14.55 4.94 19.22
C ALA A 191 15.79 5.14 20.09
N GLU A 192 16.97 5.13 19.48
CA GLU A 192 18.21 5.41 20.19
C GLU A 192 18.34 6.89 20.54
N ALA A 193 18.04 7.79 19.60
CA ALA A 193 18.16 9.21 19.82
C ALA A 193 17.21 9.77 20.87
N ILE A 194 15.99 9.21 21.00
CA ILE A 194 15.01 9.69 21.98
C ILE A 194 15.52 9.55 23.43
N LYS A 195 16.34 8.56 23.72
CA LYS A 195 16.94 8.36 25.06
C LYS A 195 17.80 9.53 25.52
N ASN A 196 18.29 10.35 24.58
CA ASN A 196 19.18 11.48 24.84
C ASN A 196 18.43 12.83 24.90
N ILE A 197 17.11 12.85 24.68
CA ILE A 197 16.32 14.09 24.70
C ILE A 197 15.96 14.44 26.14
N ASN A 198 16.13 15.70 26.54
CA ASN A 198 15.57 16.19 27.80
C ASN A 198 14.03 16.13 27.76
N LYS A 199 13.38 15.45 28.72
CA LYS A 199 11.91 15.33 28.82
C LYS A 199 11.18 16.67 28.79
N GLU A 200 11.80 17.76 29.24
CA GLU A 200 11.23 19.11 29.16
C GLU A 200 10.98 19.57 27.71
N ASN A 201 11.71 19.00 26.74
CA ASN A 201 11.53 19.26 25.31
C ASN A 201 10.47 18.34 24.67
N LEU A 202 9.83 17.45 25.44
CA LEU A 202 8.77 16.55 24.99
C LEU A 202 7.41 17.01 25.52
N SER A 203 6.37 16.81 24.72
CA SER A 203 5.00 17.11 25.17
C SER A 203 4.49 15.99 26.08
N GLN A 204 3.91 16.31 27.23
CA GLN A 204 3.37 15.32 28.16
C GLN A 204 1.89 15.02 27.86
N GLU A 205 1.52 13.75 27.79
CA GLU A 205 0.14 13.29 27.64
C GLU A 205 -0.21 12.29 28.76
N LYS A 206 -1.42 12.42 29.34
CA LYS A 206 -1.95 11.40 30.26
C LYS A 206 -2.60 10.29 29.46
N ALA A 207 -2.10 9.07 29.63
CA ALA A 207 -2.65 7.88 29.03
C ALA A 207 -4.00 7.50 29.66
N ILE A 208 -4.80 6.74 28.92
CA ILE A 208 -6.15 6.30 29.31
C ILE A 208 -6.10 5.40 30.56
N ASP A 209 -5.01 4.67 30.75
CA ASP A 209 -4.74 3.81 31.90
C ASP A 209 -4.22 4.57 33.13
N GLY A 210 -4.06 5.90 33.04
CA GLY A 210 -3.52 6.75 34.09
C GLY A 210 -2.00 6.92 34.06
N GLY A 211 -1.29 6.26 33.13
CA GLY A 211 0.13 6.46 32.89
C GLY A 211 0.46 7.84 32.32
N ILE A 212 1.74 8.23 32.38
CA ILE A 212 2.25 9.43 31.72
C ILE A 212 3.07 8.99 30.51
N HIS A 213 2.77 9.54 29.34
CA HIS A 213 3.59 9.36 28.14
C HIS A 213 4.17 10.72 27.71
N TRP A 214 5.34 10.66 27.07
CA TRP A 214 5.96 11.81 26.43
C TRP A 214 5.92 11.65 24.93
N GLU A 215 5.65 12.75 24.24
CA GLU A 215 5.48 12.79 22.80
C GLU A 215 6.54 13.67 22.14
N LEU A 216 7.22 13.10 21.13
CA LEU A 216 8.06 13.84 20.19
C LEU A 216 7.23 14.10 18.92
N LEU A 217 6.90 15.37 18.68
CA LEU A 217 6.18 15.83 17.49
C LEU A 217 7.17 16.16 16.37
N LEU A 218 7.27 15.29 15.36
CA LEU A 218 8.27 15.42 14.30
C LEU A 218 7.93 16.50 13.27
N LEU A 219 6.67 16.92 13.22
CA LEU A 219 6.20 18.00 12.34
C LEU A 219 6.60 19.40 12.83
N ASN A 220 6.96 19.54 14.11
CA ASN A 220 7.37 20.80 14.72
C ASN A 220 8.88 21.04 14.58
N GLU A 221 9.38 22.11 15.20
CA GLU A 221 10.81 22.25 15.45
C GLU A 221 11.31 21.11 16.32
N LEU A 222 12.42 20.49 15.91
CA LEU A 222 12.99 19.33 16.58
C LEU A 222 13.96 19.78 17.68
N PRO A 223 14.00 19.09 18.84
CA PRO A 223 15.01 19.36 19.87
C PRO A 223 16.42 19.24 19.29
N LYS A 224 17.32 20.15 19.69
CA LYS A 224 18.67 20.19 19.14
C LYS A 224 19.42 18.89 19.41
N GLU A 225 19.28 18.30 20.60
CA GLU A 225 19.95 17.04 20.95
C GLU A 225 19.50 15.89 20.04
N PHE A 226 18.23 15.88 19.66
CA PHE A 226 17.67 14.91 18.74
C PHE A 226 18.25 15.07 17.33
N VAL A 227 18.31 16.31 16.83
CA VAL A 227 18.89 16.58 15.50
C VAL A 227 20.36 16.20 15.49
N ASP A 228 21.14 16.65 16.47
CA ASP A 228 22.58 16.37 16.57
C ASP A 228 22.87 14.86 16.60
N THR A 229 22.00 14.07 17.26
CA THR A 229 22.15 12.61 17.34
C THR A 229 21.70 11.88 16.07
N THR A 230 20.68 12.39 15.36
CA THR A 230 20.06 11.67 14.23
C THR A 230 20.53 12.12 12.86
N TYR A 231 21.05 13.35 12.72
CA TYR A 231 21.21 14.01 11.42
C TYR A 231 21.98 13.17 10.41
N GLU A 232 23.21 12.78 10.76
CA GLU A 232 24.11 12.04 9.86
C GLU A 232 23.52 10.71 9.40
N GLU A 233 23.00 9.92 10.34
CA GLU A 233 22.52 8.58 10.05
C GLU A 233 21.18 8.59 9.30
N VAL A 234 20.26 9.48 9.68
CA VAL A 234 19.00 9.66 8.94
C VAL A 234 19.26 10.19 7.54
N LEU A 235 20.17 11.15 7.38
CA LEU A 235 20.55 11.67 6.06
C LEU A 235 21.21 10.59 5.22
N ARG A 236 22.05 9.73 5.80
CA ARG A 236 22.65 8.58 5.12
C ARG A 236 21.56 7.61 4.63
N LEU A 237 20.60 7.28 5.47
CA LEU A 237 19.46 6.42 5.10
C LEU A 237 18.62 7.06 3.98
N ALA A 238 18.31 8.36 4.10
CA ALA A 238 17.54 9.10 3.11
C ALA A 238 18.26 9.15 1.74
N ASN A 239 19.58 9.35 1.73
CA ASN A 239 20.38 9.31 0.50
C ASN A 239 20.43 7.93 -0.14
N LEU A 240 20.52 6.86 0.65
CA LEU A 240 20.40 5.50 0.13
C LEU A 240 19.01 5.27 -0.46
N TYR A 241 17.95 5.63 0.26
CA TYR A 241 16.58 5.53 -0.21
C TYR A 241 16.39 6.28 -1.54
N LYS A 242 16.85 7.54 -1.61
CA LYS A 242 16.90 8.35 -2.83
C LYS A 242 17.58 7.60 -3.98
N LYS A 243 18.80 7.08 -3.76
CA LYS A 243 19.55 6.36 -4.80
C LYS A 243 18.76 5.18 -5.37
N TYR A 244 18.11 4.39 -4.51
CA TYR A 244 17.29 3.26 -4.96
C TYR A 244 16.03 3.73 -5.69
N LEU A 245 15.37 4.77 -5.20
CA LEU A 245 14.16 5.33 -5.81
C LEU A 245 14.42 5.81 -7.23
N PHE A 246 15.44 6.65 -7.43
CA PHE A 246 15.79 7.19 -8.75
C PHE A 246 16.23 6.09 -9.72
N LYS A 247 16.98 5.10 -9.24
CA LYS A 247 17.35 3.94 -10.05
C LYS A 247 16.13 3.12 -10.50
N GLU A 248 15.15 2.92 -9.62
CA GLU A 248 13.93 2.20 -10.00
C GLU A 248 13.07 3.00 -10.96
N ILE A 249 12.96 4.32 -10.78
CA ILE A 249 12.26 5.19 -11.73
C ILE A 249 12.87 5.06 -13.13
N GLU A 250 14.19 5.25 -13.26
CA GLU A 250 14.90 5.15 -14.54
C GLU A 250 14.72 3.78 -15.20
N LYS A 251 14.81 2.71 -14.40
CA LYS A 251 14.60 1.34 -14.87
C LYS A 251 13.17 1.14 -15.40
N THR A 252 12.17 1.63 -14.68
CA THR A 252 10.75 1.49 -15.05
C THR A 252 10.42 2.32 -16.28
N GLU A 253 10.91 3.55 -16.38
CA GLU A 253 10.76 4.40 -17.56
C GLU A 253 11.38 3.73 -18.80
N SER A 254 12.62 3.24 -18.69
CA SER A 254 13.28 2.53 -19.78
C SER A 254 12.55 1.25 -20.21
N PHE A 255 11.97 0.51 -19.26
CA PHE A 255 11.15 -0.66 -19.57
C PHE A 255 9.90 -0.28 -20.37
N ILE A 256 9.17 0.76 -19.93
CA ILE A 256 7.95 1.23 -20.61
C ILE A 256 8.29 1.66 -22.04
N GLU A 257 9.31 2.51 -22.22
CA GLU A 257 9.73 3.00 -23.54
C GLU A 257 10.10 1.85 -24.50
N LYS A 258 10.84 0.85 -23.99
CA LYS A 258 11.26 -0.30 -24.79
C LYS A 258 10.07 -1.18 -25.18
N SER A 259 9.14 -1.41 -24.26
CA SER A 259 7.96 -2.25 -24.51
C SER A 259 7.01 -1.60 -25.51
N GLU A 260 6.76 -0.30 -25.40
CA GLU A 260 5.91 0.43 -26.35
C GLU A 260 6.53 0.47 -27.75
N LYS A 261 7.86 0.60 -27.85
CA LYS A 261 8.55 0.55 -29.15
C LYS A 261 8.41 -0.82 -29.81
N ASN A 262 8.60 -1.90 -29.05
CA ASN A 262 8.48 -3.25 -29.59
C ASN A 262 7.07 -3.51 -30.14
N ASP A 263 6.03 -3.04 -29.46
CA ASP A 263 4.65 -3.21 -29.92
C ASP A 263 4.39 -2.50 -31.26
N ILE A 264 4.97 -1.31 -31.46
CA ILE A 264 4.93 -0.61 -32.75
C ILE A 264 5.71 -1.40 -33.82
N ASP A 265 6.93 -1.83 -33.50
CA ASP A 265 7.77 -2.59 -34.42
C ASP A 265 7.07 -3.90 -34.85
N PHE A 266 6.30 -4.56 -33.97
CA PHE A 266 5.48 -5.73 -34.32
C PHE A 266 4.24 -5.38 -35.14
N ALA A 267 3.58 -4.26 -34.84
CA ALA A 267 2.42 -3.79 -35.60
C ALA A 267 2.81 -3.39 -37.03
N ASP A 268 4.04 -2.92 -37.25
CA ASP A 268 4.57 -2.57 -38.57
C ASP A 268 4.96 -3.82 -39.42
N LEU A 269 4.91 -5.03 -38.84
CA LEU A 269 5.19 -6.29 -39.56
C LEU A 269 3.97 -6.92 -40.26
N ILE A 270 2.75 -6.38 -40.07
CA ILE A 270 1.50 -6.86 -40.68
C ILE A 270 1.00 -5.93 -41.79
#